data_AF-A0A1C6FGF3-F1
#
_entry.id   AF-A0A1C6FGF3-F1
#
_cell.length_a   1.000
_cell.length_b   1.000
_cell.length_c   1.000
_cell.angle_alpha   90.00
_cell.angle_beta   90.00
_cell.angle_gamma   90.00
#
_symmetry.space_group_name_H-M   'P 1'
#
loop_
_entity.id
_entity.type
_entity.pdbx_description
1 polymer ?
#
loop_
_entity_poly.entity_id
_entity_poly.type
_entity_poly.pdbx_seq_one_letter_code
_entity_poly.pdbx_strand_id
1 'polypeptide(L)'
;MDGVKKPADGQLLYRGYDVKDLIRGSSGSRFAFEEAGYLLLFGELPTQEKLEEFCRVLGECRTMPTNFTRDVIMKAPSHDIMNSMARSVLTLASYDPKAGDLEISNVLRQSIQLAGIGCCARI
;
A
#
# COMPACT_ATOMS: atom_id res chain seq x y z
N MET A 1 -0.85 41.66 12.94
CA MET A 1 -1.61 40.82 12.00
C MET A 1 -1.96 39.53 12.72
N ASP A 2 -3.20 39.43 13.15
CA ASP A 2 -3.70 38.40 14.06
C ASP A 2 -3.57 36.99 13.49
N GLY A 3 -2.79 36.15 14.18
CA GLY A 3 -2.44 34.77 13.82
C GLY A 3 -3.59 33.76 13.91
N VAL A 4 -4.76 34.12 13.38
CA VAL A 4 -5.94 33.25 13.32
C VAL A 4 -5.81 32.33 12.10
N LYS A 5 -5.49 31.05 12.33
CA LYS A 5 -5.57 30.00 11.32
C LYS A 5 -7.02 29.83 10.87
N LYS A 6 -7.38 30.40 9.73
CA LYS A 6 -8.67 30.14 9.08
C LYS A 6 -8.58 28.80 8.33
N PRO A 7 -9.57 27.91 8.44
CA PRO A 7 -9.64 26.74 7.57
C PRO A 7 -9.83 27.25 6.14
N ALA A 8 -8.79 27.07 5.32
CA ALA A 8 -8.89 27.22 3.88
C ALA A 8 -9.47 25.92 3.31
N ASP A 9 -10.28 26.01 2.26
CA ASP A 9 -10.68 24.85 1.48
C ASP A 9 -9.42 24.23 0.84
N GLY A 10 -8.85 23.26 1.53
CA GLY A 10 -7.73 22.48 1.03
C GLY A 10 -8.22 21.56 -0.08
N GLN A 11 -7.62 21.70 -1.27
CA GLN A 11 -7.76 20.72 -2.33
C GLN A 11 -6.60 19.73 -2.22
N LEU A 12 -6.92 18.44 -2.19
CA LEU A 12 -5.93 17.38 -2.23
C LEU A 12 -5.96 16.75 -3.62
N LEU A 13 -4.87 16.96 -4.37
CA LEU A 13 -4.73 16.51 -5.75
C LEU A 13 -3.72 15.36 -5.79
N TYR A 14 -4.15 14.19 -6.24
CA TYR A 14 -3.27 13.06 -6.55
C TYR A 14 -2.94 13.10 -8.03
N ARG A 15 -1.68 13.46 -8.37
CA ARG A 15 -1.20 13.54 -9.76
C ARG A 15 -2.09 14.42 -10.67
N GLY A 16 -2.76 15.42 -10.10
CA GLY A 16 -3.68 16.32 -10.81
C GLY A 16 -5.17 15.95 -10.73
N TYR A 17 -5.51 14.82 -10.11
CA TYR A 17 -6.89 14.38 -9.86
C TYR A 17 -7.33 14.77 -8.45
N ASP A 18 -8.51 15.38 -8.29
CA ASP A 18 -9.09 15.62 -6.96
C ASP A 18 -9.42 14.28 -6.30
N VAL A 19 -8.95 14.08 -5.07
CA VAL A 19 -9.25 12.86 -4.28
C VAL A 19 -10.76 12.66 -4.14
N LYS A 20 -11.56 13.73 -4.08
CA LYS A 20 -13.03 13.66 -4.04
C LYS A 20 -13.59 13.03 -5.31
N ASP A 21 -13.02 13.35 -6.47
CA ASP A 21 -13.44 12.79 -7.75
C ASP A 21 -12.99 11.33 -7.89
N LEU A 22 -11.81 10.98 -7.36
CA LEU A 22 -11.34 9.60 -7.29
C LEU A 22 -12.26 8.73 -6.42
N ILE A 23 -12.67 9.22 -5.24
CA ILE A 23 -13.60 8.52 -4.33
C ILE A 23 -15.02 8.43 -4.93
N ARG A 24 -15.47 9.48 -5.62
CA ARG A 24 -16.77 9.50 -6.30
C ARG A 24 -16.82 8.58 -7.52
N GLY A 25 -15.76 8.57 -8.34
CA GLY A 25 -15.62 7.66 -9.48
C GLY A 25 -15.60 6.20 -9.03
N SER A 26 -15.02 5.92 -7.86
CA SER A 26 -15.02 4.60 -7.24
C SER A 26 -16.23 4.32 -6.33
N SER A 27 -17.23 5.21 -6.24
CA SER A 27 -18.44 4.99 -5.42
C SER A 27 -19.30 3.89 -6.05
N GLY A 28 -18.98 2.64 -5.71
CA GLY A 28 -19.55 1.41 -6.27
C GLY A 28 -18.49 0.39 -6.71
N SER A 29 -17.26 0.84 -6.94
CA SER A 29 -16.13 -0.04 -7.27
C SER A 29 -15.39 -0.47 -6.00
N ARG A 30 -15.15 -1.78 -5.89
CA ARG A 30 -14.41 -2.39 -4.77
C ARG A 30 -12.89 -2.11 -4.83
N PHE A 31 -12.43 -1.32 -5.80
CA PHE A 31 -11.02 -1.18 -6.17
C PHE A 31 -10.44 0.23 -5.94
N ALA A 32 -11.07 1.05 -5.08
CA ALA A 32 -10.62 2.42 -4.82
C ALA A 32 -9.14 2.51 -4.39
N PHE A 33 -8.68 1.52 -3.61
CA PHE A 33 -7.31 1.47 -3.13
C PHE A 33 -6.35 1.10 -4.26
N GLU A 34 -6.68 0.08 -5.04
CA GLU A 34 -5.87 -0.40 -6.14
C GLU A 34 -5.76 0.65 -7.26
N GLU A 35 -6.85 1.35 -7.59
CA GLU A 35 -6.85 2.46 -8.55
C GLU A 35 -6.00 3.65 -8.07
N ALA A 36 -6.16 4.05 -6.81
CA ALA A 36 -5.35 5.11 -6.22
C ALA A 36 -3.86 4.73 -6.14
N GLY A 37 -3.57 3.47 -5.78
CA GLY A 37 -2.21 2.93 -5.74
C GLY A 37 -1.57 2.93 -7.12
N TYR A 38 -2.30 2.50 -8.15
CA TYR A 38 -1.83 2.56 -9.53
C TYR A 38 -1.55 3.99 -9.98
N LEU A 39 -2.48 4.92 -9.70
CA LEU A 39 -2.30 6.34 -10.03
C LEU A 39 -1.06 6.94 -9.35
N LEU A 40 -0.80 6.58 -8.09
CA LEU A 40 0.37 7.09 -7.36
C LEU A 40 1.69 6.51 -7.89
N LEU A 41 1.71 5.21 -8.23
CA LEU A 41 2.88 4.50 -8.73
C LEU A 41 3.23 4.86 -10.18
N PHE A 42 2.24 4.86 -11.07
CA PHE A 42 2.43 5.03 -12.51
C PHE A 42 2.13 6.45 -13.00
N GLY A 43 1.42 7.27 -12.21
CA GLY A 43 1.10 8.65 -12.54
C GLY A 43 -0.11 8.81 -13.48
N GLU A 44 -0.70 7.71 -13.93
CA GLU A 44 -1.85 7.68 -14.83
C GLU A 44 -2.98 6.81 -14.26
N LEU A 45 -4.22 7.07 -14.66
CA LEU A 45 -5.35 6.20 -14.31
C LEU A 45 -5.22 4.85 -15.04
N PRO A 46 -5.39 3.71 -14.35
CA PRO A 46 -5.34 2.41 -14.98
C PRO A 46 -6.52 2.20 -15.94
N THR A 47 -6.30 1.41 -16.99
CA THR A 47 -7.39 0.78 -17.75
C THR A 47 -7.91 -0.43 -16.98
N GLN A 48 -9.10 -0.92 -17.32
CA GLN A 48 -9.70 -2.09 -16.65
C GLN A 48 -8.77 -3.31 -16.67
N GLU A 49 -8.11 -3.58 -17.80
CA GLU A 49 -7.15 -4.68 -17.95
C GLU A 49 -5.91 -4.49 -17.05
N LYS A 50 -5.35 -3.27 -17.00
CA LYS A 50 -4.20 -2.93 -16.15
C LYS A 50 -4.55 -3.04 -14.67
N LEU A 51 -5.77 -2.65 -14.29
CA LEU A 51 -6.26 -2.74 -12.92
C LEU A 51 -6.44 -4.20 -12.49
N GLU A 52 -7.00 -5.05 -13.36
CA GLU A 52 -7.12 -6.49 -13.08
C GLU A 52 -5.77 -7.17 -12.92
N GLU A 53 -4.80 -6.83 -13.78
CA GLU A 53 -3.43 -7.32 -13.64
C GLU A 53 -2.78 -6.84 -12.33
N PHE A 54 -2.91 -5.56 -12.00
CA PHE A 54 -2.38 -5.00 -10.76
C PHE A 54 -3.00 -5.64 -9.52
N CYS A 55 -4.32 -5.86 -9.53
CA CYS A 55 -5.03 -6.61 -8.49
C CYS A 55 -4.54 -8.05 -8.36
N ARG A 56 -4.25 -8.74 -9.48
CA ARG A 56 -3.69 -10.09 -9.47
C ARG A 56 -2.30 -10.11 -8.83
N VAL A 57 -1.42 -9.21 -9.24
CA VAL A 57 -0.06 -9.09 -8.69
C VAL A 57 -0.09 -8.77 -7.20
N LEU A 58 -0.96 -7.83 -6.77
CA LEU A 58 -1.19 -7.55 -5.35
C LEU A 58 -1.71 -8.78 -4.61
N GLY A 59 -2.62 -9.54 -5.21
CA GLY A 59 -3.17 -10.77 -4.66
C GLY A 59 -2.10 -11.85 -4.43
N GLU A 60 -1.19 -12.04 -5.37
CA GLU A 60 -0.06 -12.96 -5.24
C GLU A 60 0.91 -12.53 -4.13
N CYS A 61 1.08 -11.22 -3.93
CA CYS A 61 1.92 -10.66 -2.87
C CYS A 61 1.29 -10.73 -1.46
N ARG A 62 0.02 -11.12 -1.32
CA ARG A 62 -0.65 -11.28 -0.01
C ARG A 62 -0.19 -12.53 0.73
N THR A 63 0.32 -13.53 0.02
CA THR A 63 0.70 -14.80 0.64
C THR A 63 2.04 -14.63 1.38
N MET A 64 1.96 -14.44 2.68
CA MET A 64 3.14 -14.48 3.55
C MET A 64 3.68 -15.92 3.66
N PRO A 65 5.00 -16.10 3.87
CA PRO A 65 5.58 -17.41 4.16
C PRO A 65 4.85 -18.04 5.35
N THR A 66 4.52 -19.33 5.27
CA THR A 66 3.74 -20.07 6.29
C THR A 66 4.38 -20.02 7.69
N ASN A 67 5.70 -19.89 7.76
CA ASN A 67 6.45 -19.74 9.01
C ASN A 67 6.40 -18.33 9.62
N PHE A 68 6.11 -17.30 8.82
CA PHE A 68 6.19 -15.91 9.26
C PHE A 68 5.18 -15.57 10.36
N THR A 69 3.91 -15.95 10.17
CA THR A 69 2.85 -15.70 11.16
C THR A 69 3.16 -16.39 12.49
N ARG A 70 3.67 -17.62 12.45
CA ARG A 70 4.00 -18.37 13.67
C ARG A 70 5.24 -17.81 14.37
N ASP A 71 6.32 -17.58 13.61
CA ASP A 71 7.63 -17.31 14.20
C ASP A 71 7.84 -15.83 14.54
N VAL A 72 7.12 -14.91 13.88
CA VAL A 72 7.25 -13.45 14.07
C VAL A 72 6.07 -12.89 14.87
N ILE A 73 4.84 -13.23 14.49
CA ILE A 73 3.63 -12.63 15.10
C ILE A 73 3.28 -13.36 16.40
N MET A 74 3.22 -14.69 16.40
CA MET A 74 2.81 -15.46 17.59
C MET A 74 3.91 -15.60 18.65
N LYS A 75 5.18 -15.51 18.26
CA LYS A 75 6.31 -15.69 19.19
C LYS A 75 6.61 -14.46 20.04
N ALA A 76 6.29 -13.27 19.54
CA ALA A 76 6.54 -12.00 20.22
C ALA A 76 5.29 -11.10 20.19
N PRO A 77 4.20 -11.51 20.86
CA PRO A 77 2.99 -10.70 20.95
C PRO A 77 3.33 -9.39 21.66
N SER A 78 3.07 -8.28 20.98
CA SER A 78 3.24 -6.93 21.52
C SER A 78 1.87 -6.30 21.71
N HIS A 79 1.69 -5.60 22.83
CA HIS A 79 0.48 -4.83 23.10
C HIS A 79 0.32 -3.64 22.14
N ASP A 80 1.42 -3.18 21.53
CA ASP A 80 1.43 -2.13 20.52
C ASP A 80 1.48 -2.73 19.11
N ILE A 81 0.41 -2.49 18.35
CA ILE A 81 0.24 -2.96 16.96
C ILE A 81 1.29 -2.34 16.04
N MET A 82 1.68 -1.08 16.26
CA MET A 82 2.69 -0.40 15.42
C MET A 82 4.06 -1.04 15.59
N ASN A 83 4.43 -1.40 16.82
CA ASN A 83 5.68 -2.12 17.09
C ASN A 83 5.68 -3.54 16.52
N SER A 84 4.50 -4.18 16.44
CA SER A 84 4.35 -5.48 15.75
C SER A 84 4.51 -5.32 14.24
N MET A 85 3.86 -4.31 13.64
CA MET A 85 3.96 -4.03 12.20
C MET A 85 5.40 -3.68 11.79
N ALA A 86 6.08 -2.81 12.53
CA ALA A 86 7.46 -2.44 12.24
C ALA A 86 8.40 -3.65 12.27
N ARG A 87 8.26 -4.52 13.28
CA ARG A 87 9.03 -5.78 13.35
C ARG A 87 8.72 -6.72 12.20
N SER A 88 7.46 -6.83 11.80
CA SER A 88 7.07 -7.64 10.64
C SER A 88 7.77 -7.15 9.36
N VAL A 89 7.76 -5.85 9.10
CA VAL A 89 8.43 -5.26 7.93
C VAL A 89 9.95 -5.50 7.96
N LEU A 90 10.60 -5.29 9.11
CA LEU A 90 12.04 -5.54 9.26
C LEU A 90 12.41 -7.02 9.08
N THR A 91 11.55 -7.92 9.56
CA THR A 91 11.78 -9.36 9.40
C THR A 91 11.59 -9.76 7.94
N LEU A 92 10.58 -9.21 7.24
CA LEU A 92 10.37 -9.43 5.80
C LEU A 92 11.58 -8.95 4.98
N ALA A 93 12.17 -7.81 5.32
CA ALA A 93 13.40 -7.33 4.68
C ALA A 93 14.57 -8.32 4.85
N SER A 94 14.61 -9.08 5.95
CA SER A 94 15.64 -10.11 6.15
C SER A 94 15.43 -11.36 5.27
N TYR A 95 14.22 -11.57 4.76
CA TYR A 95 13.91 -12.66 3.83
C TYR A 95 14.08 -12.27 2.36
N ASP A 96 14.22 -10.98 2.04
CA ASP A 96 14.44 -10.52 0.66
C ASP A 96 15.94 -10.52 0.32
N PRO A 97 16.43 -11.40 -0.58
CA PRO A 97 17.83 -11.42 -0.97
C PRO A 97 18.27 -10.14 -1.69
N LYS A 98 17.33 -9.31 -2.18
CA LYS A 98 17.58 -8.04 -2.85
C LYS A 98 17.19 -6.83 -2.01
N ALA A 99 17.10 -6.96 -0.69
CA ALA A 99 16.70 -5.87 0.21
C ALA A 99 17.55 -4.59 0.06
N GLY A 100 18.84 -4.71 -0.25
CA GLY A 100 19.76 -3.58 -0.43
C GLY A 100 19.86 -3.03 -1.86
N ASP A 101 19.15 -3.61 -2.82
CA ASP A 101 19.19 -3.19 -4.22
C ASP A 101 18.21 -2.02 -4.45
N LEU A 102 18.76 -0.86 -4.83
CA LEU A 102 18.05 0.40 -5.01
C LEU A 102 17.66 0.67 -6.47
N GLU A 103 17.78 -0.33 -7.35
CA GLU A 103 17.29 -0.20 -8.72
C GLU A 103 15.77 0.07 -8.72
N ILE A 104 15.30 0.96 -9.61
CA ILE A 104 13.90 1.39 -9.69
C ILE A 104 12.95 0.19 -9.81
N SER A 105 13.31 -0.81 -10.62
CA SER A 105 12.51 -2.03 -10.81
C SER A 105 12.38 -2.83 -9.51
N ASN A 106 13.47 -2.92 -8.72
CA ASN A 106 13.47 -3.64 -7.46
C ASN A 106 12.72 -2.87 -6.37
N VAL A 107 12.90 -1.55 -6.28
CA VAL A 107 12.16 -0.69 -5.34
C VAL A 107 10.66 -0.72 -5.64
N LEU A 108 10.26 -0.71 -6.92
CA LEU A 108 8.86 -0.86 -7.31
C LEU A 108 8.30 -2.21 -6.87
N ARG A 109 9.04 -3.30 -7.11
CA ARG A 109 8.66 -4.65 -6.65
C ARG A 109 8.49 -4.71 -5.14
N GLN A 110 9.46 -4.18 -4.37
CA GLN A 110 9.40 -4.15 -2.90
C GLN A 110 8.22 -3.33 -2.40
N SER A 111 7.94 -2.19 -3.03
CA SER A 111 6.81 -1.33 -2.68
C SER A 111 5.46 -2.04 -2.89
N ILE A 112 5.31 -2.74 -4.01
CA ILE A 112 4.10 -3.53 -4.32
C ILE A 112 3.96 -4.71 -3.34
N GLN A 113 5.05 -5.39 -3.01
CA GLN A 113 5.05 -6.49 -2.03
C GLN A 113 4.60 -6.01 -0.65
N LEU A 114 5.15 -4.89 -0.16
CA LEU A 114 4.76 -4.31 1.12
C LEU A 114 3.32 -3.80 1.12
N ALA A 115 2.87 -3.16 0.03
CA ALA A 115 1.48 -2.72 -0.12
C ALA A 115 0.50 -3.90 -0.14
N GLY A 116 0.88 -5.02 -0.77
CA GLY A 116 0.09 -6.25 -0.80
C GLY A 116 -0.13 -6.84 0.59
N ILE A 117 0.89 -6.83 1.45
CA ILE A 117 0.83 -7.36 2.83
C ILE A 117 -0.08 -6.50 3.72
N GLY A 118 -0.04 -5.17 3.55
CA GLY A 118 -0.88 -4.22 4.29
C GLY A 118 -2.37 -4.29 3.94
N CYS A 119 -2.71 -4.81 2.76
CA CYS A 119 -4.10 -5.01 2.33
C CYS A 119 -4.72 -6.26 2.99
N CYS A 120 -4.65 -6.33 4.32
CA CYS A 120 -5.28 -7.33 5.16
C CYS A 120 -6.76 -6.98 5.35
N ALA A 121 -7.55 -7.04 4.28
CA ALA A 121 -9.01 -6.91 4.34
C ALA A 121 -9.69 -7.62 3.16
N ARG A 122 -9.49 -8.93 3.06
CA ARG A 122 -10.46 -9.81 2.37
C ARG A 122 -10.36 -11.24 2.91
N ILE A 123 -10.91 -11.44 4.10
CA ILE A 123 -11.55 -12.70 4.52
C ILE A 123 -13.03 -12.35 4.69
#